data_AF-A0A0C9V2L2-F1
#
_entry.id   AF-A0A0C9V2L2-F1
#
_cell.length_a   1.000
_cell.length_b   1.000
_cell.length_c   1.000
_cell.angle_alpha   90.00
_cell.angle_beta   90.00
_cell.angle_gamma   90.00
#
_symmetry.space_group_name_H-M   'P 1'
#
loop_
_entity.id
_entity.type
_entity.pdbx_description
1 polymer ?
#
loop_
_entity_poly.entity_id
_entity_poly.type
_entity_poly.pdbx_seq_one_letter_code
_entity_poly.pdbx_strand_id
1 'polypeptide(L)'
;RKRGKGRRPRRSVFEGLAMEDNWRHARSFLKKLFALDVLCCLVWAAVFGFVLFGKRCPSGQFNGWCNSYNLATAAAVFVCLSFGFSVYFDIVDLHASRASPRTRT
;
A
#
# COMPACT_ATOMS: atom_id res chain seq x y z
N ARG A 1 -34.69 30.07 -11.32
CA ARG A 1 -33.72 29.78 -12.41
C ARG A 1 -33.39 28.29 -12.42
N LYS A 2 -33.97 27.49 -13.32
CA LYS A 2 -33.60 26.08 -13.50
C LYS A 2 -32.26 26.04 -14.25
N ARG A 3 -31.16 25.68 -13.56
CA ARG A 3 -29.86 25.43 -14.20
C ARG A 3 -30.04 24.25 -15.15
N GLY A 4 -30.05 24.51 -16.46
CA GLY A 4 -30.05 23.47 -17.47
C GLY A 4 -28.88 22.53 -17.20
N LYS A 5 -29.15 21.22 -17.13
CA LYS A 5 -28.13 20.17 -17.09
C LYS A 5 -27.30 20.32 -18.37
N GLY A 6 -26.18 21.03 -18.30
CA GLY A 6 -25.25 21.15 -19.41
C GLY A 6 -24.86 19.76 -19.86
N ARG A 7 -25.13 19.42 -21.13
CA ARG A 7 -24.66 18.19 -21.74
C ARG A 7 -23.15 18.14 -21.55
N ARG A 8 -22.66 17.13 -20.81
CA ARG A 8 -21.22 16.89 -20.72
C ARG A 8 -20.67 16.79 -22.16
N PRO A 9 -19.59 17.50 -22.49
CA PRO A 9 -19.01 17.42 -23.82
C PRO A 9 -18.72 15.95 -24.14
N ARG A 10 -19.09 15.51 -25.35
CA ARG A 10 -18.74 14.17 -25.83
C ARG A 10 -17.21 14.11 -25.90
N ARG A 11 -16.61 13.33 -24.99
CA ARG A 11 -15.17 13.04 -25.03
C ARG A 11 -14.81 12.49 -26.40
N SER A 12 -13.68 12.95 -26.94
CA SER A 12 -13.20 12.41 -28.22
C SER A 12 -12.81 10.93 -28.05
N VAL A 13 -12.87 10.16 -29.13
CA VAL A 13 -12.48 8.74 -29.11
C VAL A 13 -11.05 8.56 -28.63
N PHE A 14 -10.14 9.46 -29.04
CA PHE A 14 -8.74 9.47 -28.62
C PHE A 14 -8.55 9.75 -27.13
N GLU A 15 -9.33 10.69 -26.57
CA GLU A 15 -9.31 10.98 -25.13
C GLU A 15 -9.79 9.78 -24.30
N GLY A 16 -10.80 9.06 -24.82
CA GLY A 16 -11.25 7.80 -24.22
C GLY A 16 -10.18 6.72 -24.22
N LEU A 17 -9.46 6.54 -25.34
CA LEU A 17 -8.38 5.56 -25.47
C LEU A 17 -7.18 5.90 -24.56
N ALA A 18 -6.77 7.17 -24.51
CA ALA A 18 -5.67 7.61 -23.65
C ALA A 18 -5.98 7.38 -22.16
N MET A 19 -7.23 7.63 -21.72
CA MET A 19 -7.64 7.36 -20.35
C MET A 19 -7.64 5.86 -20.01
N GLU A 20 -7.98 4.99 -20.96
CA GLU A 20 -7.91 3.55 -20.74
C GLU A 20 -6.48 3.04 -20.60
N ASP A 21 -5.58 3.52 -21.44
CA ASP A 21 -4.19 3.09 -21.41
C ASP A 21 -3.53 3.52 -20.08
N ASN A 22 -3.75 4.77 -19.68
CA ASN A 22 -3.34 5.27 -18.36
C ASN A 22 -3.94 4.46 -17.22
N TRP A 23 -5.23 4.11 -17.28
CA TRP A 23 -5.87 3.28 -16.27
C TRP A 23 -5.26 1.88 -16.20
N ARG A 24 -4.96 1.25 -17.34
CA ARG A 24 -4.31 -0.07 -17.39
C ARG A 24 -2.91 -0.03 -16.78
N HIS A 25 -2.12 0.97 -17.15
CA HIS A 25 -0.78 1.18 -16.61
C HIS A 25 -0.81 1.42 -15.09
N ALA A 26 -1.62 2.37 -14.64
CA ALA A 26 -1.76 2.68 -13.22
C ALA A 26 -2.25 1.47 -12.42
N ARG A 27 -3.23 0.72 -12.93
CA ARG A 27 -3.76 -0.48 -12.26
C ARG A 27 -2.76 -1.63 -12.24
N SER A 28 -1.96 -1.81 -13.29
CA SER A 28 -0.87 -2.80 -13.29
C SER A 28 0.19 -2.44 -12.26
N PHE A 29 0.57 -1.17 -12.20
CA PHE A 29 1.53 -0.67 -11.20
C PHE A 29 1.00 -0.83 -9.77
N LEU A 30 -0.24 -0.44 -9.52
CA LEU A 30 -0.89 -0.58 -8.20
C LEU A 30 -0.91 -2.04 -7.72
N LYS A 31 -1.19 -3.01 -8.61
CA LYS A 31 -1.12 -4.44 -8.26
C LYS A 31 0.29 -4.89 -7.87
N LYS A 32 1.33 -4.35 -8.51
CA LYS A 32 2.72 -4.66 -8.19
C LYS A 32 3.12 -4.07 -6.84
N LEU A 33 2.73 -2.82 -6.57
CA LEU A 33 2.91 -2.18 -5.27
C LEU A 33 2.20 -2.97 -4.17
N PHE A 34 0.92 -3.30 -4.36
CA PHE A 34 0.18 -4.14 -3.43
C PHE A 34 0.87 -5.47 -3.13
N ALA A 35 1.35 -6.17 -4.16
CA ALA A 35 2.08 -7.42 -3.97
C ALA A 35 3.37 -7.21 -3.17
N LEU A 36 4.12 -6.14 -3.45
CA LEU A 36 5.33 -5.79 -2.72
C LEU A 36 5.03 -5.45 -1.26
N ASP A 37 4.01 -4.64 -0.99
CA ASP A 37 3.64 -4.22 0.36
C ASP A 37 3.15 -5.41 1.20
N VAL A 38 2.39 -6.33 0.61
CA VAL A 38 2.01 -7.59 1.28
C VAL A 38 3.24 -8.43 1.62
N LEU A 39 4.18 -8.60 0.68
CA LEU A 39 5.41 -9.36 0.92
C LEU A 39 6.27 -8.71 2.02
N CYS A 40 6.48 -7.39 1.95
CA CYS A 40 7.21 -6.63 2.96
C CYS A 40 6.55 -6.72 4.34
N CYS A 41 5.22 -6.60 4.40
CA CYS A 41 4.45 -6.75 5.64
C CYS A 41 4.69 -8.13 6.27
N LEU A 42 4.58 -9.21 5.48
CA LEU A 42 4.80 -10.57 5.97
C LEU A 42 6.26 -10.81 6.42
N VAL A 43 7.24 -10.31 5.67
CA VAL A 43 8.66 -10.44 6.02
C VAL A 43 8.94 -9.75 7.36
N TRP A 44 8.50 -8.50 7.53
CA TRP A 44 8.73 -7.78 8.79
C TRP A 44 7.94 -8.36 9.96
N ALA A 45 6.71 -8.84 9.74
CA ALA A 45 5.95 -9.58 10.74
C ALA A 45 6.68 -10.85 11.19
N ALA A 46 7.24 -11.60 10.24
CA ALA A 46 8.01 -12.82 10.52
C ALA A 46 9.31 -12.52 11.27
N VAL A 47 10.06 -11.49 10.86
CA VAL A 47 11.29 -11.06 11.54
C VAL A 47 10.98 -10.64 12.98
N PHE A 48 9.96 -9.80 13.18
CA PHE A 48 9.54 -9.37 14.51
C PHE A 48 9.09 -10.54 15.38
N GLY A 49 8.26 -11.43 14.84
CA GLY A 49 7.80 -12.63 15.53
C GLY A 49 8.95 -13.57 15.92
N PHE A 50 9.89 -13.81 15.00
CA PHE A 50 11.07 -14.63 15.24
C PHE A 50 11.94 -14.06 16.37
N VAL A 51 12.20 -12.75 16.34
CA VAL A 51 12.96 -12.06 17.37
C VAL A 51 12.29 -12.17 18.74
N LEU A 52 10.96 -12.04 18.81
CA LEU A 52 10.22 -12.16 20.07
C LEU A 52 10.13 -13.59 20.62
N PHE A 53 10.18 -14.59 19.75
CA PHE A 53 10.19 -16.00 20.16
C PHE A 53 11.52 -16.41 20.81
N GLY A 54 12.59 -15.64 20.57
CA GLY A 54 13.92 -15.86 21.13
C GLY A 54 14.08 -15.41 22.58
N LYS A 55 15.30 -15.60 23.11
CA LYS A 55 15.68 -15.07 24.43
C LYS A 55 15.72 -13.54 24.40
N ARG A 56 15.07 -12.90 25.37
CA ARG A 56 15.05 -11.43 25.48
C ARG A 56 16.43 -10.90 25.87
N CYS A 57 16.84 -9.79 25.24
CA CYS A 57 18.08 -9.09 25.57
C CYS A 57 17.83 -8.12 26.74
N PRO A 58 18.42 -8.34 27.92
CA PRO A 58 18.26 -7.43 29.06
C PRO A 58 18.87 -6.06 28.76
N SER A 59 18.12 -4.99 29.02
CA SER A 59 18.54 -3.62 28.76
C SER A 59 19.85 -3.27 29.50
N GLY A 60 20.73 -2.53 28.83
CA GLY A 60 22.01 -2.07 29.39
C GLY A 60 23.17 -3.06 29.31
N GLN A 61 22.95 -4.32 28.89
CA GLN A 61 24.02 -5.31 28.74
C GLN A 61 24.80 -5.15 27.43
N PHE A 62 25.96 -5.82 27.37
CA PHE A 62 26.85 -5.90 26.21
C PHE A 62 27.22 -4.51 25.63
N ASN A 63 27.68 -3.59 26.49
CA ASN A 63 28.05 -2.22 26.11
C ASN A 63 26.95 -1.48 25.32
N GLY A 64 25.69 -1.71 25.68
CA GLY A 64 24.53 -1.06 25.03
C GLY A 64 23.99 -1.79 23.80
N TRP A 65 24.60 -2.89 23.35
CA TRP A 65 24.10 -3.67 22.21
C TRP A 65 22.65 -4.12 22.39
N CYS A 66 22.27 -4.56 23.60
CA CYS A 66 20.88 -4.94 23.89
C CYS A 66 19.90 -3.78 23.70
N ASN A 67 20.30 -2.54 23.97
CA ASN A 67 19.42 -1.39 23.79
C ASN A 67 19.17 -1.13 22.30
N SER A 68 20.22 -1.16 21.49
CA SER A 68 20.11 -1.03 20.02
C SER A 68 19.30 -2.18 19.42
N TYR A 69 19.48 -3.40 19.91
CA TYR A 69 18.72 -4.58 19.47
C TYR A 69 17.22 -4.43 19.79
N ASN A 70 16.89 -4.04 21.03
CA ASN A 70 15.50 -3.83 21.44
C ASN A 70 14.86 -2.66 20.68
N LEU A 71 15.60 -1.58 20.40
CA LEU A 71 15.15 -0.48 19.56
C LEU A 71 14.87 -0.93 18.11
N ALA A 72 15.77 -1.70 17.51
CA ALA A 72 15.58 -2.24 16.17
C ALA A 72 14.37 -3.18 16.11
N THR A 73 14.16 -3.98 17.15
CA THR A 73 12.99 -4.85 17.30
C THR A 73 11.69 -4.04 17.38
N ALA A 74 11.69 -2.96 18.16
CA ALA A 74 10.55 -2.04 18.21
C ALA A 74 10.31 -1.37 16.86
N ALA A 75 11.36 -0.92 16.16
CA ALA A 75 11.23 -0.35 14.83
C ALA A 75 10.64 -1.34 13.80
N ALA A 76 11.00 -2.62 13.89
CA ALA A 76 10.46 -3.66 13.01
C ALA A 76 8.92 -3.77 13.08
N VAL A 77 8.33 -3.61 14.28
CA VAL A 77 6.86 -3.63 14.40
C VAL A 77 6.23 -2.40 13.74
N PHE A 78 6.84 -1.23 13.88
CA PHE A 78 6.34 -0.02 13.22
C PHE A 78 6.42 -0.14 11.70
N VAL A 79 7.51 -0.69 11.15
CA VAL A 79 7.64 -0.95 9.72
C VAL A 79 6.58 -1.94 9.23
N CYS A 80 6.35 -3.03 9.98
CA CYS A 80 5.28 -3.98 9.67
C CYS A 80 3.91 -3.30 9.63
N LEU A 81 3.59 -2.46 10.62
CA LEU A 81 2.33 -1.73 10.67
C LEU A 81 2.19 -0.73 9.51
N SER A 82 3.26 -0.01 9.16
CA SER A 82 3.28 0.90 8.01
C SER A 82 2.93 0.19 6.70
N PHE A 83 3.53 -0.97 6.44
CA PHE A 83 3.15 -1.79 5.28
C PHE A 83 1.72 -2.31 5.40
N GLY A 84 1.26 -2.72 6.58
CA GLY A 84 -0.14 -3.11 6.81
C GLY A 84 -1.14 -1.99 6.48
N PHE A 85 -0.84 -0.74 6.85
CA PHE A 85 -1.65 0.42 6.46
C PHE A 85 -1.61 0.67 4.95
N SER A 86 -0.44 0.55 4.31
CA SER A 86 -0.31 0.67 2.85
C SER A 86 -1.18 -0.37 2.13
N VAL A 87 -1.11 -1.63 2.55
CA VAL A 87 -1.94 -2.74 2.04
C VAL A 87 -3.43 -2.41 2.15
N TYR A 88 -3.89 -1.81 3.27
CA TYR A 88 -5.28 -1.40 3.42
C TYR A 88 -5.68 -0.35 2.36
N PHE A 89 -4.86 0.69 2.17
CA PHE A 89 -5.14 1.72 1.17
C PHE A 89 -5.10 1.15 -0.26
N ASP A 90 -4.16 0.27 -0.57
CA ASP A 90 -4.10 -0.41 -1.86
C ASP A 90 -5.36 -1.23 -2.16
N ILE A 91 -5.93 -1.92 -1.15
CA ILE A 91 -7.19 -2.65 -1.31
C ILE A 91 -8.32 -1.69 -1.66
N VAL A 92 -8.42 -0.58 -0.93
CA VAL A 92 -9.44 0.46 -1.18
C VAL A 92 -9.26 1.03 -2.58
N ASP A 93 -8.04 1.35 -3.01
CA ASP A 93 -7.73 1.91 -4.32
C ASP A 93 -7.95 0.89 -5.45
N LEU A 94 -7.59 -0.38 -5.26
CA LEU A 94 -7.87 -1.45 -6.23
C LEU A 94 -9.37 -1.68 -6.41
N HIS A 95 -10.13 -1.55 -5.32
CA HIS A 95 -11.59 -1.67 -5.35
C HIS A 95 -12.23 -0.46 -6.03
N ALA A 96 -11.83 0.76 -5.66
CA ALA A 96 -12.30 2.00 -6.28
C ALA A 96 -11.94 2.10 -7.77
N SER A 97 -10.80 1.52 -8.17
CA SER A 97 -10.33 1.50 -9.55
C SER A 97 -10.84 0.29 -10.37
N ARG A 98 -11.74 -0.55 -9.83
CA ARG A 98 -12.19 -1.81 -10.46
C ARG A 98 -12.85 -1.62 -11.82
N ALA A 99 -13.76 -0.66 -11.93
CA ALA A 99 -14.45 -0.37 -13.17
C ALA A 99 -13.57 0.45 -14.12
N SER A 100 -13.54 0.08 -15.40
CA SER A 100 -12.82 0.83 -16.43
C SER A 100 -13.44 2.23 -16.67
N PRO A 101 -12.68 3.22 -17.16
CA PRO A 101 -13.21 4.53 -17.51
C PRO A 101 -14.38 4.49 -18.50
N ARG A 102 -14.45 3.49 -19.41
CA ARG A 102 -15.57 3.31 -20.34
C ARG A 102 -16.89 2.94 -19.67
N THR A 103 -16.82 2.24 -18.54
CA THR A 103 -18.00 1.78 -17.80
C THR A 103 -18.48 2.76 -16.72
N ARG A 104 -17.77 3.87 -16.52
CA ARG A 104 -18.11 4.92 -15.55
C ARG A 104 -18.86 6.06 -16.27
N THR A 105 -20.17 5.93 -16.46
CA THR A 105 -21.04 7.00 -16.99
C THR A 105 -21.70 7.80 -15.88
#